data_AF-A0A319CSN9-F1
#
_entry.id   AF-A0A319CSN9-F1
#
_cell.length_a   1.000
_cell.length_b   1.000
_cell.length_c   1.000
_cell.angle_alpha   90.00
_cell.angle_beta   90.00
_cell.angle_gamma   90.00
#
_symmetry.space_group_name_H-M   'P 1'
#
loop_
_entity.id
_entity.type
_entity.pdbx_description
1 polymer ?
#
loop_
_entity_poly.entity_id
_entity_poly.type
_entity_poly.pdbx_seq_one_letter_code
_entity_poly.pdbx_strand_id
1 'polypeptide(L)'
;LDFFTLLSSISGVVGQKGQANYAAGNAFQDSFARFRVAQGLAATAVDLGVIEDVGYISERKEIAARLDINIWGGIREGHLHRIVGAAIFSDTDHAHENQTESKTPQIITGIPHPQPPSAPLLHDPRFHPLAQPTTDPTSPSNTNKDADSPIPALLALISSDASPAEKLAATVSVINAHFMKTLGLAEPMEPARPLAVYGLDSLAAVDFRSWLRGELKVTVGMLEVVGAKSLSQLCERILGKVVAAREG
;
A
#
# COMPACT_ATOMS: atom_id res chain seq x y z
N LEU A 1 31.40 -12.73 19.47
CA LEU A 1 30.62 -12.29 18.30
C LEU A 1 30.08 -10.93 18.69
N ASP A 2 30.56 -9.90 18.02
CA ASP A 2 30.35 -8.51 18.45
C ASP A 2 29.04 -7.94 17.90
N PHE A 3 28.52 -8.50 16.80
CA PHE A 3 27.20 -8.19 16.24
C PHE A 3 26.58 -9.41 15.56
N PHE A 4 25.26 -9.44 15.45
CA PHE A 4 24.53 -10.42 14.64
C PHE A 4 23.35 -9.74 13.95
N THR A 5 23.59 -9.23 12.74
CA THR A 5 22.55 -8.58 11.94
C THR A 5 21.85 -9.58 11.02
N LEU A 6 20.52 -9.68 11.12
CA LEU A 6 19.66 -10.44 10.22
C LEU A 6 18.99 -9.49 9.25
N LEU A 7 19.15 -9.73 7.94
CA LEU A 7 18.43 -8.97 6.91
C LEU A 7 17.06 -9.63 6.68
N SER A 8 16.06 -9.07 7.33
CA SER A 8 14.66 -9.45 7.25
C SER A 8 13.93 -8.52 6.25
N SER A 9 12.61 -8.60 6.20
CA SER A 9 11.78 -7.78 5.30
C SER A 9 10.52 -7.32 6.01
N ILE A 10 10.11 -6.10 5.69
CA ILE A 10 8.84 -5.53 6.14
C ILE A 10 7.62 -6.43 5.86
N SER A 11 7.72 -7.31 4.86
CA SER A 11 6.70 -8.32 4.56
C SER A 11 6.38 -9.25 5.75
N GLY A 12 7.34 -9.49 6.67
CA GLY A 12 7.11 -10.24 7.91
C GLY A 12 6.24 -9.50 8.93
N VAL A 13 6.20 -8.17 8.86
CA VAL A 13 5.46 -7.29 9.77
C VAL A 13 4.05 -6.99 9.24
N VAL A 14 3.98 -6.54 7.99
CA VAL A 14 2.76 -6.01 7.36
C VAL A 14 2.03 -7.04 6.50
N GLY A 15 2.72 -8.13 6.13
CA GLY A 15 2.23 -9.11 5.18
C GLY A 15 2.35 -8.63 3.73
N GLN A 16 2.50 -9.57 2.79
CA GLN A 16 2.42 -9.27 1.37
C GLN A 16 1.72 -10.41 0.61
N LYS A 17 0.79 -10.04 -0.27
CA LYS A 17 0.02 -11.02 -1.07
C LYS A 17 1.00 -11.85 -1.92
N GLY A 18 0.82 -13.17 -1.91
CA GLY A 18 1.67 -14.09 -2.67
C GLY A 18 3.07 -14.34 -2.08
N GLN A 19 3.37 -13.82 -0.88
CA GLN A 19 4.68 -13.98 -0.24
C GLN A 19 4.60 -14.60 1.17
N ALA A 20 3.58 -15.43 1.45
CA ALA A 20 3.34 -15.97 2.80
C ALA A 20 4.52 -16.76 3.38
N ASN A 21 5.16 -17.60 2.56
CA ASN A 21 6.35 -18.37 2.90
C ASN A 21 7.59 -17.47 3.11
N TYR A 22 7.73 -16.40 2.34
CA TYR A 22 8.79 -15.41 2.56
C TYR A 22 8.57 -14.62 3.85
N ALA A 23 7.35 -14.11 4.06
CA ALA A 23 6.95 -13.41 5.29
C ALA A 23 7.14 -14.28 6.54
N ALA A 24 6.84 -15.58 6.47
CA ALA A 24 7.07 -16.51 7.58
C ALA A 24 8.57 -16.67 7.93
N GLY A 25 9.44 -16.71 6.92
CA GLY A 25 10.89 -16.75 7.12
C GLY A 25 11.41 -15.48 7.79
N ASN A 26 10.92 -14.31 7.36
CA ASN A 26 11.27 -13.02 7.95
C ASN A 26 10.76 -12.89 9.40
N ALA A 27 9.50 -13.27 9.66
CA ALA A 27 8.94 -13.30 11.01
C ALA A 27 9.71 -14.24 11.97
N PHE A 28 10.27 -15.34 11.45
CA PHE A 28 11.18 -16.18 12.21
C PHE A 28 12.49 -15.45 12.56
N GLN A 29 13.10 -14.73 11.61
CA GLN A 29 14.31 -13.94 11.87
C GLN A 29 14.07 -12.88 12.94
N ASP A 30 12.93 -12.17 12.87
CA ASP A 30 12.54 -11.16 13.85
C ASP A 30 12.40 -11.76 15.25
N SER A 31 11.72 -12.90 15.34
CA SER A 31 11.54 -13.65 16.58
C SER A 31 12.85 -14.23 17.11
N PHE A 32 13.74 -14.66 16.20
CA PHE A 32 15.04 -15.22 16.56
C PHE A 32 16.00 -14.15 17.09
N ALA A 33 15.99 -12.94 16.52
CA ALA A 33 16.73 -11.81 17.07
C ALA A 33 16.27 -11.48 18.50
N ARG A 34 14.96 -11.41 18.72
CA ARG A 34 14.36 -11.22 20.06
C ARG A 34 14.77 -12.33 21.03
N PHE A 35 14.74 -13.59 20.58
CA PHE A 35 15.19 -14.74 21.38
C PHE A 35 16.66 -14.61 21.79
N ARG A 36 17.56 -14.29 20.85
CA ARG A 36 18.99 -14.12 21.13
C ARG A 36 19.24 -12.98 22.12
N VAL A 37 18.59 -11.85 21.91
CA VAL A 37 18.66 -10.68 22.81
C VAL A 37 18.21 -11.05 24.23
N ALA A 38 17.12 -11.82 24.37
CA ALA A 38 16.64 -12.31 25.66
C ALA A 38 17.62 -13.29 26.35
N GLN A 39 18.49 -13.95 25.60
CA GLN A 39 19.60 -14.77 26.10
C GLN A 39 20.88 -13.97 26.39
N GLY A 40 20.82 -12.64 26.31
CA GLY A 40 22.00 -11.78 26.50
C GLY A 40 22.92 -11.72 25.29
N LEU A 41 22.60 -12.39 24.19
CA LEU A 41 23.42 -12.43 22.98
C LEU A 41 23.12 -11.24 22.06
N ALA A 42 24.11 -10.80 21.28
CA ALA A 42 23.92 -9.81 20.23
C ALA A 42 23.02 -10.37 19.11
N ALA A 43 22.02 -9.58 18.72
CA ALA A 43 21.23 -9.77 17.51
C ALA A 43 20.30 -8.58 17.22
N THR A 44 20.25 -8.19 15.95
CA THR A 44 19.28 -7.22 15.43
C THR A 44 18.72 -7.71 14.10
N ALA A 45 17.40 -7.84 13.99
CA ALA A 45 16.71 -8.06 12.72
C ALA A 45 16.36 -6.71 12.08
N VAL A 46 16.66 -6.55 10.80
CA VAL A 46 16.36 -5.35 10.03
C VAL A 46 15.29 -5.69 9.00
N ASP A 47 14.06 -5.25 9.24
CA ASP A 47 12.96 -5.39 8.30
C ASP A 47 13.08 -4.35 7.20
N LEU A 48 13.72 -4.75 6.11
CA LEU A 48 13.96 -3.89 4.97
C LEU A 48 12.66 -3.63 4.20
N GLY A 49 12.42 -2.34 3.93
CA GLY A 49 11.45 -1.88 2.95
C GLY A 49 11.89 -2.16 1.51
N VAL A 50 11.18 -1.56 0.54
CA VAL A 50 11.51 -1.70 -0.88
C VAL A 50 12.84 -0.99 -1.17
N ILE A 51 13.82 -1.71 -1.73
CA ILE A 51 15.10 -1.15 -2.17
C ILE A 51 14.96 -0.74 -3.63
N GLU A 52 15.17 0.54 -3.94
CA GLU A 52 14.91 1.12 -5.27
C GLU A 52 16.05 0.86 -6.26
N ASP A 53 17.30 1.02 -5.81
CA ASP A 53 18.45 1.20 -6.71
C ASP A 53 19.27 -0.09 -6.92
N VAL A 54 19.12 -1.10 -6.04
CA VAL A 54 20.00 -2.29 -6.01
C VAL A 54 19.26 -3.54 -5.55
N GLY A 55 19.62 -4.71 -6.10
CA GLY A 55 19.15 -6.02 -5.63
C GLY A 55 17.93 -6.59 -6.39
N TYR A 56 17.24 -7.53 -5.73
CA TYR A 56 16.24 -8.43 -6.34
C TYR A 56 15.08 -7.72 -7.10
N ILE A 57 14.77 -6.46 -6.76
CA ILE A 57 13.69 -5.67 -7.38
C ILE A 57 14.20 -4.94 -8.64
N SER A 58 15.44 -4.43 -8.66
CA SER A 58 16.00 -3.76 -9.84
C SER A 58 16.30 -4.75 -10.99
N GLU A 59 16.59 -6.00 -10.64
CA GLU A 59 16.82 -7.09 -11.60
C GLU A 59 15.51 -7.72 -12.13
N ARG A 60 14.38 -7.55 -11.43
CA ARG A 60 13.07 -8.11 -11.81
C ARG A 60 11.96 -7.06 -11.75
N LYS A 61 11.87 -6.25 -12.81
CA LYS A 61 10.85 -5.19 -13.00
C LYS A 61 9.40 -5.64 -12.78
N GLU A 62 9.09 -6.91 -13.01
CA GLU A 62 7.76 -7.51 -12.76
C GLU A 62 7.39 -7.58 -11.27
N ILE A 63 8.38 -7.66 -10.37
CA ILE A 63 8.17 -7.72 -8.92
C ILE A 63 7.97 -6.31 -8.36
N ALA A 64 8.63 -5.30 -8.94
CA ALA A 64 8.37 -3.89 -8.63
C ALA A 64 6.92 -3.49 -8.94
N ALA A 65 6.29 -4.08 -9.94
CA ALA A 65 4.88 -3.87 -10.27
C ALA A 65 3.89 -4.59 -9.32
N ARG A 66 4.35 -5.63 -8.61
CA ARG A 66 3.55 -6.39 -7.61
C ARG A 66 3.73 -5.89 -6.19
N LEU A 67 4.85 -5.25 -5.91
CA LEU A 67 5.03 -4.45 -4.72
C LEU A 67 4.25 -3.17 -4.93
N ASP A 68 3.35 -2.85 -4.02
CA ASP A 68 2.60 -1.59 -4.04
C ASP A 68 3.57 -0.45 -3.66
N ILE A 69 4.52 -0.17 -4.56
CA ILE A 69 5.66 0.75 -4.40
C ILE A 69 5.20 2.18 -4.12
N ASN A 70 3.93 2.49 -4.40
CA ASN A 70 3.30 3.77 -4.05
C ASN A 70 2.95 3.91 -2.55
N ILE A 71 3.08 2.83 -1.77
CA ILE A 71 2.75 2.80 -0.33
C ILE A 71 4.02 2.77 0.54
N TRP A 72 5.14 2.27 0.01
CA TRP A 72 6.39 2.10 0.76
C TRP A 72 7.41 3.19 0.43
N GLY A 73 8.08 3.72 1.45
CA GLY A 73 9.19 4.63 1.26
C GLY A 73 10.40 3.87 0.73
N GLY A 74 10.80 4.14 -0.51
CA GLY A 74 11.93 3.47 -1.14
C GLY A 74 13.26 3.73 -0.42
N ILE A 75 14.08 2.68 -0.33
CA ILE A 75 15.40 2.70 0.30
C ILE A 75 16.45 2.70 -0.79
N ARG A 76 17.24 3.77 -0.84
CA ARG A 76 18.43 3.87 -1.69
C ARG A 76 19.62 3.16 -1.07
N GLU A 77 20.61 2.80 -1.88
CA GLU A 77 21.83 2.10 -1.42
C GLU A 77 22.52 2.81 -0.24
N GLY A 78 22.68 4.14 -0.34
CA GLY A 78 23.29 4.93 0.73
C GLY A 78 22.50 4.88 2.04
N HIS A 79 21.17 4.73 1.98
CA HIS A 79 20.34 4.54 3.17
C HIS A 79 20.47 3.11 3.72
N LEU A 80 20.54 2.10 2.85
CA LEU A 80 20.74 0.71 3.25
C LEU A 80 22.03 0.55 4.07
N HIS A 81 23.16 1.09 3.60
CA HIS A 81 24.43 1.01 4.33
C HIS A 81 24.35 1.67 5.70
N ARG A 82 23.63 2.79 5.83
CA ARG A 82 23.42 3.49 7.11
C ARG A 82 22.53 2.69 8.05
N ILE A 83 21.48 2.06 7.54
CA ILE A 83 20.58 1.19 8.30
C ILE A 83 21.34 -0.01 8.86
N VAL A 84 22.10 -0.71 8.01
CA VAL A 84 22.92 -1.86 8.43
C VAL A 84 24.00 -1.42 9.42
N GLY A 85 24.66 -0.29 9.15
CA GLY A 85 25.62 0.30 10.08
C GLY A 85 25.00 0.56 11.45
N ALA A 86 23.83 1.21 11.51
CA ALA A 86 23.11 1.46 12.76
C ALA A 86 22.77 0.15 13.51
N ALA A 87 22.36 -0.90 12.80
CA ALA A 87 22.07 -2.22 13.38
C ALA A 87 23.31 -2.92 13.96
N ILE A 88 24.48 -2.72 13.33
CA ILE A 88 25.76 -3.24 13.85
C ILE A 88 26.17 -2.43 15.08
N PHE A 89 26.11 -1.10 15.01
CA PHE A 89 26.48 -0.21 16.12
C PHE A 89 25.62 -0.47 17.37
N SER A 90 24.32 -0.71 17.20
CA SER A 90 23.42 -1.06 18.31
C SER A 90 23.75 -2.39 18.98
N ASP A 91 24.38 -3.33 18.28
CA ASP A 91 24.87 -4.57 18.87
C ASP A 91 26.24 -4.38 19.56
N THR A 92 27.10 -3.49 19.06
CA THR A 92 28.48 -3.32 19.55
C THR A 92 28.64 -2.33 20.71
N ASP A 93 27.86 -1.24 20.78
CA ASP A 93 28.07 -0.17 21.78
C ASP A 93 27.83 -0.61 23.23
N HIS A 94 27.12 -1.74 23.43
CA HIS A 94 26.69 -2.16 24.77
C HIS A 94 27.46 -3.36 25.33
N ALA A 95 28.55 -3.78 24.68
CA ALA A 95 29.47 -4.79 25.23
C ALA A 95 30.28 -4.27 26.45
N HIS A 96 30.24 -2.96 26.72
CA HIS A 96 31.14 -2.30 27.68
C HIS A 96 30.48 -1.56 28.85
N GLU A 97 29.14 -1.48 28.95
CA GLU A 97 28.48 -0.78 30.06
C GLU A 97 27.34 -1.57 30.69
N ASN A 98 27.36 -1.64 32.03
CA ASN A 98 26.34 -2.20 32.93
C ASN A 98 25.04 -1.36 32.93
N GLN A 99 24.58 -0.91 31.76
CA GLN A 99 23.38 -0.11 31.64
C GLN A 99 22.24 -0.97 31.07
N THR A 100 21.15 -0.96 31.81
CA THR A 100 19.84 -1.56 31.58
C THR A 100 19.10 -0.99 30.36
N GLU A 101 19.84 -0.50 29.36
CA GLU A 101 19.26 0.07 28.15
C GLU A 101 18.66 -1.04 27.28
N SER A 102 17.45 -0.76 26.78
CA SER A 102 16.66 -1.69 25.98
C SER A 102 17.38 -2.00 24.67
N LYS A 103 17.96 -3.19 24.55
CA LYS A 103 18.39 -3.76 23.27
C LYS A 103 17.24 -3.66 22.28
N THR A 104 17.51 -3.17 21.06
CA THR A 104 16.52 -3.05 19.99
C THR A 104 16.66 -4.25 19.05
N PRO A 105 15.98 -5.39 19.31
CA PRO A 105 16.16 -6.61 18.53
C PRO A 105 15.62 -6.51 17.10
N GLN A 106 14.89 -5.43 16.77
CA GLN A 106 14.19 -5.28 15.50
C GLN A 106 14.14 -3.82 15.07
N ILE A 107 14.54 -3.54 13.83
CA ILE A 107 14.47 -2.24 13.17
C ILE A 107 13.56 -2.37 11.95
N ILE A 108 12.47 -1.60 11.92
CA ILE A 108 11.51 -1.61 10.81
C ILE A 108 11.73 -0.38 9.93
N THR A 109 11.88 -0.60 8.62
CA THR A 109 12.20 0.47 7.66
C THR A 109 11.20 0.53 6.51
N GLY A 110 11.16 1.66 5.81
CA GLY A 110 10.33 1.81 4.61
C GLY A 110 8.84 2.04 4.87
N ILE A 111 8.41 2.22 6.12
CA ILE A 111 7.06 2.72 6.46
C ILE A 111 7.08 4.25 6.47
N PRO A 112 6.39 4.94 5.54
CA PRO A 112 6.27 6.39 5.61
C PRO A 112 5.59 6.84 6.92
N HIS A 113 6.02 7.96 7.47
CA HIS A 113 5.31 8.62 8.56
C HIS A 113 5.25 10.13 8.29
N PRO A 114 4.08 10.77 8.44
CA PRO A 114 2.80 10.16 8.81
C PRO A 114 2.08 9.45 7.63
N GLN A 115 1.27 8.45 7.95
CA GLN A 115 0.42 7.72 7.00
C GLN A 115 -0.84 8.54 6.67
N PRO A 116 -1.21 8.66 5.38
CA PRO A 116 -2.43 9.35 5.00
C PRO A 116 -3.66 8.58 5.53
N PRO A 117 -4.80 9.25 5.83
CA PRO A 117 -6.00 8.59 6.38
C PRO A 117 -6.56 7.45 5.51
N SER A 118 -6.30 7.46 4.20
CA SER A 118 -6.71 6.43 3.25
C SER A 118 -5.69 5.30 3.05
N ALA A 119 -4.57 5.30 3.79
CA ALA A 119 -3.56 4.26 3.66
C ALA A 119 -4.13 2.89 4.04
N PRO A 120 -4.00 1.85 3.18
CA PRO A 120 -4.47 0.50 3.49
C PRO A 120 -3.86 -0.07 4.78
N LEU A 121 -2.65 0.37 5.14
CA LEU A 121 -1.97 -0.02 6.36
C LEU A 121 -2.76 0.35 7.63
N LEU A 122 -3.55 1.44 7.60
CA LEU A 122 -4.37 1.89 8.73
C LEU A 122 -5.63 1.03 8.96
N HIS A 123 -5.97 0.12 8.03
CA HIS A 123 -7.00 -0.88 8.29
C HIS A 123 -6.60 -1.89 9.36
N ASP A 124 -5.29 -2.08 9.57
CA ASP A 124 -4.77 -2.88 10.66
C ASP A 124 -4.51 -1.98 11.89
N PRO A 125 -5.20 -2.23 13.03
CA PRO A 125 -5.08 -1.42 14.23
C PRO A 125 -3.66 -1.27 14.76
N ARG A 126 -2.76 -2.23 14.45
CA ARG A 126 -1.34 -2.17 14.87
C ARG A 126 -0.63 -0.92 14.33
N PHE A 127 -1.09 -0.37 13.21
CA PHE A 127 -0.46 0.77 12.54
C PHE A 127 -1.22 2.08 12.70
N HIS A 128 -2.34 2.09 13.44
CA HIS A 128 -3.10 3.31 13.69
C HIS A 128 -2.27 4.48 14.28
N PRO A 129 -1.27 4.24 15.16
CA PRO A 129 -0.40 5.31 15.66
C PRO A 129 0.43 6.02 14.57
N LEU A 130 0.53 5.45 13.38
CA LEU A 130 1.25 6.05 12.26
C LEU A 130 0.40 7.06 11.47
N ALA A 131 -0.89 7.17 11.76
CA ALA A 131 -1.79 8.10 11.07
C ALA A 131 -1.34 9.56 11.23
N GLN A 132 -1.68 10.39 10.24
CA GLN A 132 -1.51 11.84 10.36
C GLN A 132 -2.23 12.38 11.60
N PRO A 133 -1.54 13.13 12.48
CA PRO A 133 -2.20 13.81 13.57
C PRO A 133 -3.20 14.81 12.95
N THR A 134 -4.48 14.66 13.30
CA THR A 134 -5.52 15.61 12.95
C THR A 134 -5.19 16.92 13.63
N THR A 135 -4.62 17.88 12.89
CA THR A 135 -4.30 19.21 13.42
C THR A 135 -5.56 19.88 13.95
N ASP A 136 -5.43 20.52 15.12
CA ASP A 136 -6.47 21.26 15.85
C ASP A 136 -7.38 22.14 14.94
N PRO A 137 -8.67 22.27 15.27
CA PRO A 137 -9.67 22.95 14.44
C PRO A 137 -9.55 24.49 14.37
N THR A 138 -8.45 25.10 14.81
CA THR A 138 -8.33 26.58 14.97
C THR A 138 -7.32 27.27 14.07
N SER A 139 -6.67 26.58 13.13
CA SER A 139 -5.93 27.25 12.04
C SER A 139 -6.77 27.29 10.77
N PRO A 140 -6.86 28.43 10.06
CA PRO A 140 -7.56 28.50 8.78
C PRO A 140 -6.76 27.66 7.78
N SER A 141 -7.20 26.42 7.62
CA SER A 141 -6.64 25.47 6.69
C SER A 141 -6.96 25.92 5.27
N ASN A 142 -5.94 25.98 4.43
CA ASN A 142 -6.11 25.91 2.98
C ASN A 142 -6.67 24.53 2.63
N THR A 143 -7.99 24.38 2.77
CA THR A 143 -8.82 23.21 2.46
C THR A 143 -8.98 22.99 0.95
N ASN A 144 -7.88 22.90 0.20
CA ASN A 144 -7.92 22.71 -1.25
C ASN A 144 -7.26 21.41 -1.73
N LYS A 145 -7.23 20.35 -0.92
CA LYS A 145 -6.78 19.01 -1.40
C LYS A 145 -7.78 17.87 -1.19
N ASP A 146 -8.74 17.99 -0.28
CA ASP A 146 -9.84 17.02 -0.16
C ASP A 146 -11.00 17.30 -1.14
N ALA A 147 -10.99 18.47 -1.80
CA ALA A 147 -11.94 18.81 -2.85
C ALA A 147 -11.68 18.07 -4.18
N ASP A 148 -10.51 17.42 -4.34
CA ASP A 148 -10.09 16.75 -5.57
C ASP A 148 -10.17 15.22 -5.53
N SER A 149 -10.68 14.60 -4.45
CA SER A 149 -11.07 13.19 -4.54
C SER A 149 -12.36 13.11 -5.36
N PRO A 150 -12.37 12.47 -6.54
CA PRO A 150 -13.53 12.51 -7.42
C PRO A 150 -14.70 11.65 -6.91
N ILE A 151 -14.51 10.90 -5.81
CA ILE A 151 -15.46 9.91 -5.30
C ILE A 151 -16.63 10.56 -4.53
N PRO A 152 -16.43 11.48 -3.56
CA PRO A 152 -17.54 12.21 -2.95
C PRO A 152 -18.39 12.99 -3.96
N ALA A 153 -17.75 13.60 -4.96
CA ALA A 153 -18.41 14.31 -6.05
C ALA A 153 -19.25 13.36 -6.93
N LEU A 154 -18.69 12.19 -7.30
CA LEU A 154 -19.42 11.14 -8.00
C LEU A 154 -20.64 10.67 -7.21
N LEU A 155 -20.47 10.39 -5.92
CA LEU A 155 -21.55 9.92 -5.06
C LEU A 155 -22.65 10.98 -4.88
N ALA A 156 -22.30 12.26 -4.80
CA ALA A 156 -23.28 13.35 -4.79
C ALA A 156 -24.04 13.44 -6.12
N LEU A 157 -23.34 13.32 -7.25
CA LEU A 157 -23.94 13.35 -8.59
C LEU A 157 -24.89 12.16 -8.81
N ILE A 158 -24.52 10.97 -8.37
CA ILE A 158 -25.36 9.76 -8.48
C ILE A 158 -26.68 9.94 -7.71
N SER A 159 -26.64 10.58 -6.54
CA SER A 159 -27.82 10.88 -5.71
C SER A 159 -28.63 12.08 -6.18
N SER A 160 -28.16 12.84 -7.17
CA SER A 160 -28.89 13.98 -7.75
C SER A 160 -29.78 13.54 -8.93
N ASP A 161 -30.65 14.45 -9.38
CA ASP A 161 -31.51 14.29 -10.56
C ASP A 161 -30.76 14.46 -11.90
N ALA A 162 -29.43 14.31 -11.89
CA ALA A 162 -28.59 14.37 -13.08
C ALA A 162 -28.97 13.28 -14.10
N SER A 163 -28.71 13.55 -15.38
CA SER A 163 -29.01 12.62 -16.45
C SER A 163 -28.17 11.33 -16.34
N PRO A 164 -28.68 10.18 -16.83
CA PRO A 164 -27.92 8.94 -16.85
C PRO A 164 -26.58 9.05 -17.57
N ALA A 165 -26.50 9.91 -18.61
CA ALA A 165 -25.28 10.17 -19.36
C ALA A 165 -24.22 10.91 -18.52
N GLU A 166 -24.62 11.90 -17.72
CA GLU A 166 -23.72 12.63 -16.81
C GLU A 166 -23.20 11.73 -15.69
N LYS A 167 -24.08 10.90 -15.10
CA LYS A 167 -23.68 9.91 -14.08
C LYS A 167 -22.68 8.90 -14.64
N LEU A 168 -22.89 8.44 -15.88
CA LEU A 168 -21.97 7.53 -16.55
C LEU A 168 -20.63 8.19 -16.86
N ALA A 169 -20.62 9.42 -17.39
CA ALA A 169 -19.39 10.16 -17.71
C ALA A 169 -18.53 10.39 -16.46
N ALA A 170 -19.14 10.77 -15.34
CA ALA A 170 -18.45 10.91 -14.06
C ALA A 170 -17.89 9.58 -13.56
N THR A 171 -18.68 8.50 -13.66
CA THR A 171 -18.23 7.15 -13.27
C THR A 171 -17.02 6.70 -14.09
N VAL A 172 -17.04 6.93 -15.41
CA VAL A 172 -15.92 6.65 -16.31
C VAL A 172 -14.68 7.46 -15.90
N SER A 173 -14.84 8.75 -15.61
CA SER A 173 -13.72 9.62 -15.19
C SER A 173 -13.02 9.07 -13.93
N VAL A 174 -13.80 8.71 -12.89
CA VAL A 174 -13.27 8.20 -11.62
C VAL A 174 -12.56 6.87 -11.80
N ILE A 175 -13.17 5.94 -12.54
CA ILE A 175 -12.60 4.60 -12.76
C ILE A 175 -11.36 4.68 -13.66
N ASN A 176 -11.36 5.57 -14.66
CA ASN A 176 -10.20 5.80 -15.52
C ASN A 176 -9.02 6.36 -14.71
N ALA A 177 -9.27 7.36 -13.85
CA ALA A 177 -8.24 7.90 -12.95
C ALA A 177 -7.65 6.81 -12.03
N HIS A 178 -8.48 5.90 -11.50
CA HIS A 178 -8.00 4.75 -10.75
C HIS A 178 -7.11 3.85 -11.59
N PHE A 179 -7.54 3.44 -12.79
CA PHE A 179 -6.74 2.58 -13.65
C PHE A 179 -5.45 3.23 -14.12
N MET A 180 -5.45 4.53 -14.43
CA MET A 180 -4.22 5.25 -14.79
C MET A 180 -3.20 5.18 -13.64
N LYS A 181 -3.65 5.38 -12.40
CA LYS A 181 -2.80 5.31 -11.22
C LYS A 181 -2.29 3.88 -10.95
N THR A 182 -3.18 2.88 -11.02
CA THR A 182 -2.87 1.49 -10.66
C THR A 182 -2.05 0.78 -11.74
N LEU A 183 -2.31 1.06 -13.03
CA LEU A 183 -1.61 0.45 -14.15
C LEU A 183 -0.42 1.31 -14.65
N GLY A 184 -0.21 2.50 -14.09
CA GLY A 184 0.87 3.41 -14.49
C GLY A 184 0.72 3.96 -15.92
N LEU A 185 -0.51 4.18 -16.39
CA LEU A 185 -0.77 4.67 -17.75
C LEU A 185 -0.50 6.17 -17.83
N ALA A 186 0.31 6.58 -18.82
CA ALA A 186 0.58 7.99 -19.11
C ALA A 186 -0.62 8.73 -19.75
N GLU A 187 -1.48 7.98 -20.43
CA GLU A 187 -2.67 8.50 -21.11
C GLU A 187 -3.95 7.84 -20.59
N PRO A 188 -5.08 8.56 -20.58
CA PRO A 188 -6.36 8.02 -20.16
C PRO A 188 -6.82 6.89 -21.07
N MET A 189 -7.49 5.91 -20.49
CA MET A 189 -8.06 4.78 -21.23
C MET A 189 -9.19 5.27 -22.14
N GLU A 190 -9.29 4.71 -23.34
CA GLU A 190 -10.38 4.97 -24.26
C GLU A 190 -11.66 4.25 -23.80
N PRO A 191 -12.78 4.95 -23.58
CA PRO A 191 -13.98 4.35 -23.01
C PRO A 191 -14.57 3.19 -23.82
N ALA A 192 -14.45 3.25 -25.15
CA ALA A 192 -14.99 2.26 -26.08
C ALA A 192 -14.07 1.04 -26.30
N ARG A 193 -12.83 1.09 -25.81
CA ARG A 193 -11.80 0.09 -26.12
C ARG A 193 -11.84 -1.07 -25.11
N PRO A 194 -11.57 -2.32 -25.53
CA PRO A 194 -11.56 -3.44 -24.60
C PRO A 194 -10.47 -3.30 -23.54
N LEU A 195 -10.83 -3.59 -22.29
CA LEU A 195 -9.94 -3.52 -21.12
C LEU A 195 -8.74 -4.48 -21.23
N ALA A 196 -8.90 -5.58 -21.98
CA ALA A 196 -7.84 -6.54 -22.26
C ALA A 196 -6.64 -5.92 -22.98
N VAL A 197 -6.83 -4.84 -23.75
CA VAL A 197 -5.76 -4.15 -24.48
C VAL A 197 -4.82 -3.42 -23.51
N TYR A 198 -5.31 -3.04 -22.33
CA TYR A 198 -4.56 -2.31 -21.32
C TYR A 198 -3.87 -3.23 -20.30
N GLY A 199 -3.84 -4.54 -20.56
CA GLY A 199 -3.15 -5.50 -19.70
C GLY A 199 -3.87 -5.75 -18.37
N LEU A 200 -5.19 -5.58 -18.31
CA LEU A 200 -5.98 -5.90 -17.13
C LEU A 200 -5.92 -7.41 -16.84
N ASP A 201 -4.99 -7.82 -15.99
CA ASP A 201 -4.79 -9.21 -15.59
C ASP A 201 -5.68 -9.61 -14.39
N SER A 202 -5.60 -10.88 -13.99
CA SER A 202 -6.36 -11.41 -12.85
C SER A 202 -6.03 -10.72 -11.51
N LEU A 203 -4.85 -10.10 -11.37
CA LEU A 203 -4.41 -9.45 -10.14
C LEU A 203 -4.93 -8.01 -10.06
N ALA A 204 -4.77 -7.24 -11.14
CA ALA A 204 -5.36 -5.90 -11.29
C ALA A 204 -6.89 -5.95 -11.12
N ALA A 205 -7.53 -7.01 -11.61
CA ALA A 205 -8.96 -7.24 -11.39
C ALA A 205 -9.32 -7.48 -9.92
N VAL A 206 -8.46 -8.15 -9.14
CA VAL A 206 -8.67 -8.36 -7.69
C VAL A 206 -8.50 -7.07 -6.91
N ASP A 207 -7.47 -6.28 -7.22
CA ASP A 207 -7.21 -5.02 -6.54
C ASP A 207 -8.29 -3.98 -6.87
N PHE A 208 -8.71 -3.89 -8.14
CA PHE A 208 -9.84 -3.07 -8.56
C PHE A 208 -11.14 -3.41 -7.81
N ARG A 209 -11.44 -4.71 -7.63
CA ARG A 209 -12.61 -5.15 -6.85
C ARG A 209 -12.50 -4.78 -5.38
N SER A 210 -11.30 -4.89 -4.79
CA SER A 210 -11.08 -4.52 -3.40
C SER A 210 -11.27 -3.02 -3.20
N TRP A 211 -10.76 -2.22 -4.13
CA TRP A 211 -10.92 -0.77 -4.17
C TRP A 211 -12.39 -0.36 -4.32
N LEU A 212 -13.14 -0.96 -5.25
CA LEU A 212 -14.58 -0.71 -5.42
C LEU A 212 -15.39 -0.98 -4.14
N ARG A 213 -15.03 -2.03 -3.40
CA ARG A 213 -15.67 -2.35 -2.12
C ARG A 213 -15.31 -1.34 -1.02
N GLY A 214 -14.07 -0.84 -1.02
CA GLY A 214 -13.61 0.17 -0.06
C GLY A 214 -14.30 1.51 -0.25
N GLU A 215 -14.25 2.03 -1.48
CA GLU A 215 -14.67 3.38 -1.83
C GLU A 215 -16.16 3.50 -2.16
N LEU A 216 -16.68 2.61 -3.01
CA LEU A 216 -18.04 2.68 -3.53
C LEU A 216 -19.02 1.71 -2.86
N LYS A 217 -18.53 0.91 -1.90
CA LYS A 217 -19.31 -0.10 -1.16
C LYS A 217 -20.03 -1.13 -2.04
N VAL A 218 -19.58 -1.33 -3.28
CA VAL A 218 -20.17 -2.29 -4.23
C VAL A 218 -19.29 -3.51 -4.46
N THR A 219 -19.93 -4.65 -4.75
CA THR A 219 -19.25 -5.90 -5.10
C THR A 219 -19.46 -6.25 -6.56
N VAL A 220 -18.36 -6.38 -7.29
CA VAL A 220 -18.32 -6.77 -8.71
C VAL A 220 -17.67 -8.15 -8.83
N GLY A 221 -18.18 -9.00 -9.72
CA GLY A 221 -17.63 -10.34 -9.98
C GLY A 221 -16.36 -10.30 -10.84
N MET A 222 -15.48 -11.30 -10.73
CA MET A 222 -14.25 -11.35 -11.57
C MET A 222 -14.62 -11.36 -13.06
N LEU A 223 -15.54 -12.24 -13.47
CA LEU A 223 -16.01 -12.34 -14.85
C LEU A 223 -16.70 -11.06 -15.35
N GLU A 224 -17.24 -10.25 -14.44
CA GLU A 224 -17.83 -8.96 -14.81
C GLU A 224 -16.77 -7.91 -15.14
N VAL A 225 -15.61 -7.97 -14.47
CA VAL A 225 -14.46 -7.08 -14.69
C VAL A 225 -13.67 -7.50 -15.94
N VAL A 226 -13.25 -8.76 -16.00
CA VAL A 226 -12.41 -9.28 -17.10
C VAL A 226 -13.22 -9.52 -18.38
N GLY A 227 -14.50 -9.84 -18.26
CA GLY A 227 -15.40 -10.08 -19.39
C GLY A 227 -16.08 -8.82 -19.94
N ALA A 228 -15.76 -7.62 -19.44
CA ALA A 228 -16.32 -6.38 -19.94
C ALA A 228 -15.74 -6.03 -21.31
N LYS A 229 -16.61 -5.76 -22.29
CA LYS A 229 -16.22 -5.46 -23.66
C LYS A 229 -15.58 -4.07 -23.80
N SER A 230 -15.87 -3.17 -22.87
CA SER A 230 -15.34 -1.80 -22.85
C SER A 230 -15.38 -1.22 -21.43
N LEU A 231 -14.61 -0.15 -21.20
CA LEU A 231 -14.64 0.59 -19.94
C LEU A 231 -16.03 1.18 -19.68
N SER A 232 -16.70 1.72 -20.70
CA SER A 232 -18.08 2.24 -20.56
C SER A 232 -19.06 1.17 -20.06
N GLN A 233 -19.02 -0.04 -20.63
CA GLN A 233 -19.90 -1.13 -20.20
C GLN A 233 -19.65 -1.56 -18.76
N LEU A 234 -18.39 -1.57 -18.33
CA LEU A 234 -18.03 -1.85 -16.94
C LEU A 234 -18.57 -0.76 -16.00
N CYS A 235 -18.43 0.51 -16.40
CA CYS A 235 -18.92 1.66 -15.64
C CYS A 235 -20.45 1.66 -15.52
N GLU A 236 -21.19 1.32 -16.57
CA GLU A 236 -22.65 1.17 -16.52
C GLU A 236 -23.09 0.12 -15.48
N ARG A 237 -22.41 -1.04 -15.44
CA ARG A 237 -22.69 -2.10 -14.47
C ARG A 237 -22.38 -1.67 -13.04
N ILE A 238 -21.26 -0.99 -12.84
CA ILE A 238 -20.88 -0.44 -11.53
C ILE A 238 -21.90 0.60 -11.08
N LEU A 239 -22.25 1.55 -11.96
CA LEU A 239 -23.24 2.58 -11.68
C LEU A 239 -24.59 1.96 -11.27
N GLY A 240 -25.07 0.95 -12.00
CA GLY A 240 -26.30 0.25 -11.63
C GLY A 240 -26.24 -0.39 -10.24
N LYS A 241 -25.11 -0.98 -9.86
CA LYS A 241 -24.91 -1.54 -8.52
C LYS A 241 -24.81 -0.45 -7.44
N VAL A 242 -24.19 0.69 -7.73
CA VAL A 242 -24.06 1.82 -6.79
C VAL A 242 -25.44 2.45 -6.52
N VAL A 243 -26.26 2.63 -7.55
CA VAL A 243 -27.64 3.11 -7.40
C VAL A 243 -28.47 2.13 -6.58
N ALA A 244 -28.45 0.84 -6.94
CA ALA A 244 -29.20 -0.19 -6.22
C ALA A 244 -28.79 -0.33 -4.75
N ALA A 245 -27.50 -0.17 -4.42
CA ALA A 245 -27.00 -0.22 -3.05
C ALA A 245 -27.38 1.01 -2.20
N ARG A 246 -27.93 2.07 -2.80
CA ARG A 246 -28.35 3.29 -2.12
C ARG A 246 -29.86 3.45 -2.00
N GLU A 247 -30.62 2.76 -2.85
CA GLU A 247 -32.09 2.73 -2.80
C GLU A 247 -32.64 1.67 -1.83
N GLY A 248 -31.81 0.71 -1.39
CA GLY A 248 -32.16 -0.32 -0.40
C GLY A 248 -31.47 -0.10 0.94
#